data_AF-E3PQZ8-F1
#
_entry.id   AF-E3PQZ8-F1
#
_cell.length_a   1.000
_cell.length_b   1.000
_cell.length_c   1.000
_cell.angle_alpha   90.00
_cell.angle_beta   90.00
_cell.angle_gamma   90.00
#
_symmetry.space_group_name_H-M   'P 1'
#
loop_
_entity.id
_entity.type
_entity.pdbx_description
1 polymer ?
#
loop_
_entity_poly.entity_id
_entity_poly.type
_entity_poly.pdbx_seq_one_letter_code
_entity_poly.pdbx_strand_id
1 'polypeptide(L)'
;MSEEQYKKTYKPLIAWMISFPIILTLPSILLSEFTDKIEIAVTLAMLMLSVYGLILIIYHGEYVYWINGGPSFKEAKDASSEVRKEYARAHLEKFRNVFIKGFIYLISSLVLNLSIWIDIVVVSLMIIVAAIKTMPIKFKN
;
A
#
# COMPACT_ATOMS: atom_id res chain seq x y z
N MET A 1 -18.91 15.50 -12.33
CA MET A 1 -17.69 16.27 -12.02
C MET A 1 -17.33 17.02 -13.27
N SER A 2 -17.43 18.35 -13.24
CA SER A 2 -16.86 19.21 -14.30
C SER A 2 -15.39 18.84 -14.50
N GLU A 3 -14.88 18.99 -15.72
CA GLU A 3 -13.48 18.82 -16.10
C GLU A 3 -12.55 19.78 -15.32
N GLU A 4 -12.43 19.59 -14.01
CA GLU A 4 -11.31 20.12 -13.25
C GLU A 4 -10.07 19.47 -13.85
N GLN A 5 -9.38 20.27 -14.66
CA GLN A 5 -8.20 19.94 -15.43
C GLN A 5 -7.28 19.00 -14.62
N TYR A 6 -7.20 17.74 -15.02
CA TYR A 6 -6.38 16.74 -14.35
C TYR A 6 -4.95 17.26 -14.20
N LYS A 7 -4.58 17.60 -12.95
CA LYS A 7 -3.38 18.38 -12.64
C LYS A 7 -2.33 17.50 -11.99
N LYS A 8 -1.09 17.64 -12.49
CA LYS A 8 0.06 16.98 -11.89
C LYS A 8 0.30 17.52 -10.49
N THR A 9 0.40 16.63 -9.51
CA THR A 9 0.69 16.97 -8.12
C THR A 9 1.41 15.81 -7.46
N TYR A 10 2.21 16.11 -6.43
CA TYR A 10 2.85 15.11 -5.58
C TYR A 10 2.61 15.38 -4.09
N LYS A 11 1.76 16.37 -3.76
CA LYS A 11 1.52 16.76 -2.36
C LYS A 11 1.06 15.57 -1.49
N PRO A 12 0.11 14.72 -1.93
CA PRO A 12 -0.29 13.56 -1.13
C PRO A 12 0.81 12.49 -1.04
N LEU A 13 1.63 12.31 -2.08
CA LEU A 13 2.78 11.41 -2.04
C LEU A 13 3.80 11.88 -1.00
N ILE A 14 4.13 13.17 -0.99
CA ILE A 14 5.06 13.77 -0.03
C ILE A 14 4.50 13.62 1.40
N ALA A 15 3.21 13.89 1.59
CA ALA A 15 2.56 13.69 2.88
C ALA A 15 2.65 12.22 3.35
N TRP A 16 2.43 11.26 2.44
CA TRP A 16 2.60 9.84 2.73
C TRP A 16 4.07 9.49 3.05
N MET A 17 5.05 10.04 2.33
CA MET A 17 6.48 9.79 2.60
C MET A 17 6.92 10.32 3.96
N ILE A 18 6.39 11.46 4.39
CA ILE A 18 6.66 12.04 5.72
C ILE A 18 5.96 11.22 6.81
N SER A 19 4.71 10.79 6.59
CA SER A 19 3.96 10.02 7.58
C SER A 19 4.42 8.57 7.70
N PHE A 20 4.96 7.97 6.63
CA PHE A 20 5.43 6.59 6.59
C PHE A 20 6.39 6.23 7.74
N PRO A 21 7.52 6.94 7.95
CA PRO A 21 8.42 6.63 9.07
C PRO A 21 7.75 6.82 10.42
N ILE A 22 6.90 7.85 10.57
CA ILE A 22 6.16 8.11 11.82
C ILE A 22 5.23 6.93 12.14
N ILE A 23 4.48 6.45 11.13
CA ILE A 23 3.57 5.31 11.25
C ILE A 23 4.32 4.04 11.68
N LEU A 24 5.57 3.84 11.22
CA LEU A 24 6.35 2.65 11.56
C LEU A 24 7.05 2.72 12.91
N THR A 25 7.40 3.92 13.41
CA THR A 25 8.06 4.07 14.71
C THR A 25 7.08 4.27 15.87
N LEU A 26 5.86 4.70 15.58
CA LEU A 26 4.83 4.93 16.58
C LEU A 26 4.50 3.71 17.45
N PRO A 27 4.41 2.47 16.91
CA PRO A 27 4.19 1.28 17.72
C PRO A 27 5.26 1.07 18.81
N SER A 28 6.53 1.30 18.50
CA SER A 28 7.64 1.17 19.47
C SER A 28 7.52 2.15 20.64
N ILE A 29 6.92 3.31 20.42
CA ILE A 29 6.69 4.30 21.49
C ILE A 29 5.44 3.91 22.29
N LEU A 30 4.33 3.64 21.61
CA LEU A 30 3.02 3.41 22.23
C LEU A 30 2.89 2.04 22.92
N LEU A 31 3.65 1.04 22.46
CA LEU A 31 3.58 -0.34 22.92
C LEU A 31 4.84 -0.77 23.68
N SER A 32 5.62 0.19 24.18
CA SER A 32 6.88 -0.07 24.91
C SER A 32 6.73 -0.94 26.16
N GLU A 33 5.52 -1.04 26.73
CA GLU A 33 5.20 -1.94 27.85
C GLU A 33 4.76 -3.34 27.42
N PHE A 34 4.54 -3.56 26.12
CA PHE A 34 4.14 -4.86 25.56
C PHE A 34 5.37 -5.66 25.12
N THR A 35 5.18 -6.96 24.88
CA THR A 35 6.25 -7.82 24.36
C THR A 35 6.68 -7.39 22.95
N ASP A 36 7.97 -7.53 22.63
CA ASP A 36 8.53 -7.30 21.28
C ASP A 36 7.73 -7.98 20.16
N LYS A 37 7.16 -9.16 20.45
CA LYS A 37 6.32 -9.90 19.51
C LYS A 37 5.06 -9.14 19.10
N ILE A 38 4.37 -8.51 20.05
CA ILE A 38 3.17 -7.70 19.80
C ILE A 38 3.58 -6.42 19.07
N GLU A 39 4.63 -5.75 19.54
CA GLU A 39 5.15 -4.54 18.90
C GLU A 39 5.46 -4.79 17.42
N ILE A 40 6.23 -5.82 17.12
CA ILE A 40 6.62 -6.14 15.73
C ILE A 40 5.42 -6.56 14.90
N ALA A 41 4.48 -7.34 15.44
CA ALA A 41 3.25 -7.68 14.72
C ALA A 41 2.44 -6.43 14.35
N VAL A 42 2.32 -5.46 15.26
CA VAL A 42 1.66 -4.18 14.99
C VAL A 42 2.44 -3.36 13.96
N THR A 43 3.76 -3.26 14.07
CA THR A 43 4.61 -2.57 13.09
C THR A 43 4.47 -3.15 11.69
N LEU A 44 4.45 -4.48 11.55
CA LEU A 44 4.22 -5.17 10.27
C LEU A 44 2.80 -4.93 9.72
N ALA A 45 1.78 -4.90 10.59
CA ALA A 45 0.42 -4.54 10.19
C ALA A 45 0.33 -3.09 9.70
N MET A 46 0.99 -2.15 10.38
CA MET A 46 1.06 -0.74 10.00
C MET A 46 1.83 -0.53 8.69
N LEU A 47 2.88 -1.31 8.44
CA LEU A 47 3.57 -1.34 7.15
C LEU A 47 2.61 -1.72 6.00
N MET A 48 1.92 -2.84 6.14
CA MET A 48 0.95 -3.29 5.12
C MET A 48 -0.19 -2.28 4.94
N LEU A 49 -0.70 -1.72 6.03
CA LEU A 49 -1.73 -0.68 6.01
C LEU A 49 -1.24 0.58 5.28
N SER A 50 -0.01 1.01 5.54
CA SER A 50 0.57 2.20 4.92
C SER A 50 0.78 2.02 3.42
N VAL A 51 1.29 0.87 2.98
CA VAL A 51 1.42 0.54 1.55
C VAL A 51 0.04 0.45 0.88
N TYR A 52 -0.93 -0.19 1.52
CA TYR A 52 -2.31 -0.22 1.02
C TYR A 52 -2.91 1.20 0.93
N GLY A 53 -2.66 2.04 1.94
CA GLY A 53 -3.05 3.45 1.99
C GLY A 53 -2.47 4.27 0.85
N LEU A 54 -1.22 4.04 0.46
CA LEU A 54 -0.63 4.69 -0.72
C LEU A 54 -1.40 4.37 -1.99
N ILE A 55 -1.78 3.10 -2.20
CA ILE A 55 -2.56 2.70 -3.38
C ILE A 55 -3.99 3.26 -3.31
N LEU A 56 -4.58 3.39 -2.12
CA LEU A 56 -5.86 4.09 -1.94
C LEU A 56 -5.77 5.56 -2.35
N ILE A 57 -4.71 6.26 -1.94
CA ILE A 57 -4.46 7.66 -2.35
C ILE A 57 -4.36 7.75 -3.88
N ILE A 58 -3.63 6.83 -4.51
CA ILE A 58 -3.52 6.75 -5.97
C ILE A 58 -4.89 6.50 -6.62
N TYR A 59 -5.71 5.59 -6.08
CA TYR A 59 -7.03 5.29 -6.61
C TYR A 59 -8.00 6.47 -6.52
N HIS A 60 -8.08 7.12 -5.36
CA HIS A 60 -9.00 8.25 -5.15
C HIS A 60 -8.56 9.52 -5.89
N GLY A 61 -7.26 9.80 -5.92
CA GLY A 61 -6.70 10.94 -6.65
C GLY A 61 -6.41 10.66 -8.12
N GLU A 62 -6.67 9.42 -8.57
CA GLU A 62 -6.40 8.95 -9.93
C GLU A 62 -4.94 9.17 -10.36
N TYR A 63 -3.99 9.14 -9.41
CA TYR A 63 -2.55 9.42 -9.64
C TYR A 63 -1.82 8.23 -10.27
N VAL A 64 -2.41 7.63 -11.31
CA VAL A 64 -1.92 6.41 -11.96
C VAL A 64 -0.50 6.54 -12.53
N TYR A 65 -0.07 7.76 -12.85
CA TYR A 65 1.29 8.08 -13.29
C TYR A 65 2.35 8.02 -12.18
N TRP A 66 1.96 7.81 -10.92
CA TRP A 66 2.90 7.51 -9.83
C TRP A 66 3.28 6.03 -9.80
N ILE A 67 2.49 5.15 -10.43
CA ILE A 67 2.76 3.71 -10.46
C ILE A 67 3.95 3.46 -11.38
N ASN A 68 5.00 2.83 -10.86
CA ASN A 68 6.17 2.46 -11.65
C ASN A 68 5.77 1.45 -12.75
N GLY A 69 6.23 1.69 -13.98
CA GLY A 69 5.80 0.94 -15.16
C GLY A 69 4.37 1.25 -15.64
N GLY A 70 3.69 2.22 -15.02
CA GLY A 70 2.38 2.72 -15.42
C GLY A 70 2.42 3.79 -16.52
N PRO A 71 1.28 4.43 -16.82
CA PRO A 71 1.19 5.45 -17.87
C PRO A 71 2.01 6.69 -17.51
N SER A 72 2.49 7.40 -18.51
CA SER A 72 2.99 8.76 -18.35
C SER A 72 1.89 9.70 -17.88
N PHE A 73 2.27 10.86 -17.32
CA PHE A 73 1.29 11.88 -16.93
C PHE A 73 0.43 12.35 -18.12
N LYS A 74 1.01 12.40 -19.33
CA LYS A 74 0.29 12.80 -20.54
C LYS A 74 -0.79 11.77 -20.88
N GLU A 75 -0.43 10.49 -20.95
CA GLU A 75 -1.39 9.40 -21.22
C GLU A 75 -2.48 9.36 -20.14
N ALA A 76 -2.11 9.52 -18.86
CA ALA A 76 -3.09 9.57 -17.78
C ALA A 76 -4.04 10.78 -17.92
N LYS A 77 -3.54 11.94 -18.35
CA LYS A 77 -4.34 13.15 -18.55
C LYS A 77 -5.31 13.02 -19.73
N ASP A 78 -4.87 12.37 -20.80
CA ASP A 78 -5.65 12.19 -22.02
C ASP A 78 -6.71 11.08 -21.88
N ALA A 79 -6.57 10.20 -20.88
CA ALA A 79 -7.55 9.16 -20.55
C ALA A 79 -8.75 9.67 -19.74
N SER A 80 -9.85 8.90 -19.75
CA SER A 80 -11.01 9.18 -18.90
C SER A 80 -10.76 8.81 -17.42
N SER A 81 -11.58 9.35 -16.51
CA SER A 81 -11.53 9.00 -15.07
C SER A 81 -11.80 7.51 -14.85
N GLU A 82 -12.72 6.92 -15.61
CA GLU A 82 -13.08 5.51 -15.55
C GLU A 82 -11.87 4.63 -15.85
N VAL A 83 -11.13 4.94 -16.92
CA VAL A 83 -9.91 4.22 -17.32
C VAL A 83 -8.85 4.30 -16.21
N ARG A 84 -8.60 5.50 -15.67
CA ARG A 84 -7.65 5.68 -14.57
C ARG A 84 -8.05 4.90 -13.32
N LYS A 85 -9.35 4.94 -12.96
CA LYS A 85 -9.87 4.21 -11.80
C LYS A 85 -9.83 2.70 -11.98
N GLU A 86 -10.13 2.18 -13.17
CA GLU A 86 -10.02 0.75 -13.44
C GLU A 86 -8.57 0.27 -13.25
N TYR A 87 -7.60 1.00 -13.81
CA TYR A 87 -6.18 0.68 -13.65
C TYR A 87 -5.72 0.73 -12.20
N ALA A 88 -6.04 1.82 -11.48
CA ALA A 88 -5.67 1.95 -10.07
C ALA A 88 -6.37 0.91 -9.18
N ARG A 89 -7.64 0.58 -9.48
CA ARG A 89 -8.40 -0.44 -8.75
C ARG A 89 -7.77 -1.81 -8.88
N ALA A 90 -7.30 -2.19 -10.07
CA ALA A 90 -6.63 -3.46 -10.29
C ALA A 90 -5.38 -3.61 -9.39
N HIS A 91 -4.64 -2.52 -9.16
CA HIS A 91 -3.53 -2.48 -8.20
C HIS A 91 -4.03 -2.56 -6.76
N LEU A 92 -5.04 -1.74 -6.42
CA LEU A 92 -5.63 -1.67 -5.10
C LEU A 92 -6.11 -3.04 -4.60
N GLU A 93 -6.74 -3.83 -5.47
CA GLU A 93 -7.23 -5.16 -5.10
C GLU A 93 -6.10 -6.14 -4.73
N LYS A 94 -4.93 -6.05 -5.38
CA LYS A 94 -3.77 -6.89 -5.03
C LYS A 94 -3.25 -6.55 -3.63
N PHE A 95 -3.09 -5.26 -3.32
CA PHE A 95 -2.60 -4.82 -2.01
C PHE A 95 -3.65 -4.95 -0.91
N ARG A 96 -4.95 -4.79 -1.22
CA ARG A 96 -6.05 -5.10 -0.28
C ARG A 96 -5.99 -6.55 0.15
N ASN A 97 -5.79 -7.47 -0.79
CA ASN A 97 -5.69 -8.89 -0.50
C ASN A 97 -4.47 -9.22 0.36
N VAL A 98 -3.34 -8.56 0.15
CA VAL A 98 -2.17 -8.70 1.04
C VAL A 98 -2.48 -8.17 2.43
N PHE A 99 -3.07 -6.99 2.56
CA PHE A 99 -3.41 -6.41 3.85
C PHE A 99 -4.34 -7.34 4.66
N ILE A 100 -5.44 -7.81 4.07
CA ILE A 100 -6.41 -8.69 4.75
C ILE A 100 -5.75 -10.02 5.13
N LYS A 101 -5.08 -10.69 4.20
CA LYS A 101 -4.44 -11.99 4.47
C LYS A 101 -3.29 -11.87 5.47
N GLY A 102 -2.50 -10.81 5.36
CA GLY A 102 -1.38 -10.53 6.25
C GLY A 102 -1.87 -10.22 7.67
N PHE A 103 -2.97 -9.48 7.81
CA PHE A 103 -3.58 -9.23 9.11
C PHE A 103 -4.09 -10.52 9.78
N ILE A 104 -4.79 -11.38 9.04
CA ILE A 104 -5.22 -12.70 9.52
C ILE A 104 -4.02 -13.57 9.90
N TYR A 105 -2.97 -13.56 9.07
CA TYR A 105 -1.72 -14.27 9.34
C TYR A 105 -1.07 -13.79 10.64
N LEU A 106 -0.93 -12.48 10.86
CA LEU A 106 -0.30 -11.92 12.05
C LEU A 106 -1.07 -12.27 13.33
N ILE A 107 -2.41 -12.20 13.30
CA ILE A 107 -3.25 -12.67 14.43
C ILE A 107 -2.98 -14.16 14.71
N SER A 108 -2.95 -14.97 13.66
CA SER A 108 -2.69 -16.41 13.80
C SER A 108 -1.29 -16.69 14.34
N SER A 109 -0.29 -15.93 13.89
CA SER A 109 1.10 -15.99 14.35
C SER A 109 1.24 -15.63 15.82
N LEU A 110 0.47 -14.65 16.30
CA LEU A 110 0.40 -14.28 17.72
C LEU A 110 -0.21 -15.42 18.55
N VAL A 111 -1.35 -15.98 18.13
CA VAL A 111 -2.03 -17.08 18.84
C VAL A 111 -1.16 -18.35 18.90
N LEU A 112 -0.44 -18.65 17.82
CA LEU A 112 0.45 -19.82 17.72
C LEU A 112 1.87 -19.54 18.24
N ASN A 113 2.15 -18.32 18.69
CA ASN A 113 3.47 -17.86 19.15
C ASN A 113 4.63 -18.21 18.19
N LEU A 114 4.46 -17.95 16.89
CA LEU A 114 5.50 -18.21 15.90
C LEU A 114 6.69 -17.25 16.09
N SER A 115 7.85 -17.58 15.51
CA SER A 115 9.03 -16.72 15.57
C SER A 115 8.80 -15.37 14.89
N ILE A 116 9.27 -14.29 15.52
CA ILE A 116 9.26 -12.93 14.97
C ILE A 116 9.91 -12.87 13.59
N TRP A 117 11.03 -13.57 13.41
CA TRP A 117 11.75 -13.60 12.13
C TRP A 117 10.94 -14.22 11.00
N ILE A 118 10.09 -15.21 11.32
CA ILE A 118 9.19 -15.81 10.34
C ILE A 118 8.16 -14.77 9.89
N ASP A 119 7.60 -13.98 10.80
CA ASP A 119 6.64 -12.92 10.44
C ASP A 119 7.24 -11.88 9.51
N ILE A 120 8.44 -11.40 9.84
CA ILE A 120 9.15 -10.41 9.02
C ILE A 120 9.34 -10.94 7.60
N VAL A 121 9.82 -12.19 7.46
CA VAL A 121 10.03 -12.81 6.14
C VAL A 121 8.72 -12.99 5.40
N VAL A 122 7.69 -13.55 6.04
CA VAL A 122 6.39 -13.82 5.40
C VAL A 122 5.73 -12.53 4.94
N VAL A 123 5.63 -11.52 5.80
CA VAL A 123 5.01 -10.23 5.45
C VAL A 123 5.79 -9.54 4.32
N SER A 124 7.12 -9.55 4.38
CA SER A 124 7.96 -8.98 3.32
C SER A 124 7.71 -9.68 1.97
N LEU A 125 7.69 -11.01 1.96
CA LEU A 125 7.41 -11.79 0.76
C LEU A 125 6.00 -11.52 0.22
N MET A 126 4.99 -11.38 1.08
CA MET A 126 3.62 -11.06 0.65
C MET A 126 3.56 -9.72 -0.10
N ILE A 127 4.24 -8.69 0.41
CA ILE A 127 4.31 -7.36 -0.23
C ILE A 127 5.04 -7.45 -1.57
N ILE A 128 6.21 -8.10 -1.60
CA ILE A 128 7.02 -8.27 -2.83
C ILE A 128 6.22 -9.02 -3.89
N VAL A 129 5.58 -10.13 -3.53
CA VAL A 129 4.76 -10.92 -4.46
C VAL A 129 3.59 -10.12 -5.00
N ALA A 130 2.95 -9.26 -4.19
CA ALA A 130 1.91 -8.37 -4.70
C ALA A 130 2.45 -7.34 -5.69
N ALA A 131 3.60 -6.72 -5.40
CA ALA A 131 4.24 -5.78 -6.31
C ALA A 131 4.63 -6.43 -7.66
N ILE A 132 5.15 -7.67 -7.63
CA ILE A 132 5.43 -8.42 -8.87
C ILE A 132 4.13 -8.73 -9.61
N LYS A 133 3.08 -9.17 -8.90
CA LYS A 133 1.77 -9.48 -9.49
C LYS A 133 1.04 -8.27 -10.07
N THR A 134 1.46 -7.04 -9.76
CA THR A 134 0.89 -5.85 -10.37
C THR A 134 1.57 -5.47 -11.68
N MET A 135 2.82 -5.90 -11.93
CA MET A 135 3.56 -5.56 -13.15
C MET A 135 2.85 -5.93 -14.48
N PRO A 136 2.11 -7.05 -14.58
CA PRO A 136 1.38 -7.37 -15.82
C PRO A 136 0.13 -6.53 -16.05
N ILE A 137 -0.31 -5.73 -15.07
CA ILE A 137 -1.51 -4.88 -15.21
C ILE A 137 -1.17 -3.75 -16.18
N LYS A 138 -1.84 -3.74 -17.33
CA LYS A 138 -1.64 -2.73 -18.36
C LYS A 138 -2.64 -1.60 -18.22
N PHE A 139 -2.16 -0.39 -18.46
CA PHE A 139 -3.03 0.76 -18.67
C PHE A 139 -3.68 0.60 -20.06
N LYS A 140 -5.02 0.55 -20.09
CA LYS A 140 -5.77 0.46 -21.34
C LYS A 140 -5.93 1.88 -21.87
N ASN A 141 -5.26 2.19 -22.98
CA ASN A 141 -5.50 3.42 -23.73
C ASN A 141 -6.71 3.25 -24.64
#